data_AF-A0A2M8PET6-F1
#
_entry.id   AF-A0A2M8PET6-F1
#
_cell.length_a   1.000
_cell.length_b   1.000
_cell.length_c   1.000
_cell.angle_alpha   90.00
_cell.angle_beta   90.00
_cell.angle_gamma   90.00
#
_symmetry.space_group_name_H-M   'P 1'
#
loop_
_entity.id
_entity.type
_entity.pdbx_description
1 polymer ?
#
loop_
_entity_poly.entity_id
_entity_poly.type
_entity_poly.pdbx_seq_one_letter_code
_entity_poly.pdbx_strand_id
1 'polypeptide(L)'
;MFPRATRALKRSFMPPSDKELIVYSRSTPCPFVSVARRVLEREGVPYRELLIDRNKTYEARVLEWTGFLSVPTLVIAWRGQELPYEPPAPLPRGESPRGIDRGSMLTEATEEELLAWLRKHGFLT
;
A
#
# COMPACT_ATOMS: atom_id res chain seq x y z
N MET A 1 17.03 28.63 30.27
CA MET A 1 15.59 28.66 29.94
C MET A 1 15.48 28.58 28.42
N PHE A 2 15.33 27.38 27.85
CA PHE A 2 15.22 27.18 26.40
C PHE A 2 13.74 27.08 26.04
N PRO A 3 13.24 27.81 25.03
CA PRO A 3 11.85 27.70 24.64
C PRO A 3 11.62 26.36 23.94
N ARG A 4 10.67 25.57 24.44
CA ARG A 4 10.18 24.36 23.78
C ARG A 4 9.44 24.79 22.52
N ALA A 5 9.96 24.41 21.37
CA ALA A 5 9.22 24.49 20.11
C ALA A 5 8.01 23.56 20.20
N THR A 6 6.81 24.14 20.25
CA THR A 6 5.55 23.42 20.14
C THR A 6 5.44 22.91 18.72
N ARG A 7 5.84 21.65 18.50
CA ARG A 7 5.61 20.95 17.23
C ARG A 7 4.10 20.80 17.09
N ALA A 8 3.48 21.61 16.24
CA ALA A 8 2.08 21.47 15.88
C ALA A 8 1.84 20.01 15.47
N LEU A 9 0.96 19.32 16.20
CA LEU A 9 0.42 18.03 15.76
C LEU A 9 -0.25 18.28 14.41
N LYS A 10 0.40 17.84 13.32
CA LYS A 10 -0.31 17.62 12.06
C LYS A 10 -1.53 16.78 12.41
N ARG A 11 -2.74 17.30 12.10
CA ARG A 11 -4.00 16.57 12.27
C ARG A 11 -3.79 15.14 11.79
N SER A 12 -3.82 14.18 12.71
CA SER A 12 -3.69 12.77 12.39
C SER A 12 -4.81 12.42 11.42
N PHE A 13 -4.45 12.20 10.16
CA PHE A 13 -5.38 11.71 9.16
C PHE A 13 -5.90 10.35 9.64
N MET A 14 -7.22 10.26 9.84
CA MET A 14 -7.89 9.00 10.14
C MET A 14 -8.39 8.47 8.79
N PRO A 15 -7.93 7.29 8.31
CA PRO A 15 -8.45 6.70 7.08
C PRO A 15 -9.98 6.51 7.18
N PRO A 16 -10.69 6.25 6.06
CA PRO A 16 -12.10 5.87 6.11
C PRO A 16 -12.29 4.86 7.25
N SER A 17 -13.22 5.12 8.17
CA SER A 17 -13.19 4.54 9.53
C SER A 17 -13.01 3.02 9.58
N ASP A 18 -13.43 2.33 8.52
CA ASP A 18 -13.51 0.89 8.45
C ASP A 18 -12.46 0.25 7.52
N LYS A 19 -11.66 1.06 6.81
CA LYS A 19 -10.64 0.59 5.86
C LYS A 19 -9.22 0.87 6.35
N GLU A 20 -8.30 0.01 5.95
CA GLU A 20 -6.87 0.17 6.21
C GLU A 20 -6.03 -0.19 4.98
N LEU A 21 -4.81 0.36 4.92
CA LEU A 21 -3.86 0.05 3.88
C LEU A 21 -2.95 -1.09 4.31
N ILE A 22 -2.87 -2.12 3.47
CA ILE A 22 -1.96 -3.25 3.62
C ILE A 22 -0.89 -3.14 2.53
N VAL A 23 0.37 -3.30 2.91
CA VAL A 23 1.50 -3.35 1.98
C VAL A 23 2.09 -4.75 2.04
N TYR A 24 1.87 -5.54 1.00
CA TYR A 24 2.60 -6.78 0.77
C TYR A 24 3.99 -6.42 0.25
N SER A 25 5.02 -6.76 1.02
CA SER A 25 6.42 -6.45 0.70
C SER A 25 7.32 -7.65 0.99
N ARG A 26 8.63 -7.44 0.99
CA ARG A 26 9.64 -8.47 1.29
C ARG A 26 10.68 -7.91 2.26
N SER A 27 11.34 -8.78 3.00
CA SER A 27 12.37 -8.37 3.96
C SER A 27 13.69 -7.99 3.30
N THR A 28 13.95 -8.43 2.07
CA THR A 28 15.10 -8.00 1.27
C THR A 28 14.88 -6.63 0.64
N PRO A 29 15.92 -5.77 0.53
CA PRO A 29 15.78 -4.46 -0.09
C PRO A 29 15.15 -4.52 -1.48
N CYS A 30 14.17 -3.64 -1.73
CA CYS A 30 13.53 -3.47 -3.04
C CYS A 30 13.34 -1.97 -3.29
N PRO A 31 13.83 -1.42 -4.41
CA PRO A 31 13.70 0.00 -4.70
C PRO A 31 12.23 0.45 -4.73
N PHE A 32 11.32 -0.34 -5.30
CA PHE A 32 9.89 -0.01 -5.35
C PHE A 32 9.25 0.01 -3.96
N VAL A 33 9.63 -0.91 -3.07
CA VAL A 33 9.12 -0.93 -1.69
C VAL A 33 9.61 0.31 -0.93
N SER A 34 10.87 0.68 -1.11
CA SER A 34 11.43 1.89 -0.51
C SER A 34 10.72 3.16 -0.96
N VAL A 35 10.35 3.26 -2.25
CA VAL A 35 9.55 4.39 -2.78
C VAL A 35 8.19 4.43 -2.10
N ALA A 36 7.44 3.32 -2.09
CA ALA A 36 6.12 3.27 -1.46
C ALA A 36 6.17 3.62 0.04
N ARG A 37 7.10 3.04 0.80
CA ARG A 37 7.27 3.35 2.23
C ARG A 37 7.56 4.84 2.45
N ARG A 38 8.49 5.42 1.68
CA ARG A 38 8.83 6.84 1.78
C ARG A 38 7.62 7.74 1.54
N VAL A 39 6.80 7.44 0.53
CA VAL A 39 5.58 8.19 0.24
C VAL A 39 4.59 8.08 1.39
N LEU A 40 4.28 6.86 1.85
CA LEU A 40 3.33 6.63 2.95
C LEU A 40 3.76 7.31 4.25
N GLU A 41 5.05 7.23 4.59
CA GLU A 41 5.62 7.88 5.76
C GLU A 41 5.60 9.41 5.66
N ARG A 42 5.95 9.96 4.49
CA ARG A 42 5.94 11.41 4.24
C ARG A 42 4.53 12.00 4.37
N GLU A 43 3.55 11.31 3.80
CA GLU A 43 2.15 11.73 3.83
C GLU A 43 1.44 11.37 5.15
N GLY A 44 2.06 10.56 6.01
CA GLY A 44 1.48 10.14 7.29
C GLY A 44 0.33 9.15 7.14
N VAL A 45 0.33 8.35 6.07
CA VAL A 45 -0.68 7.31 5.83
C VAL A 45 -0.34 6.08 6.66
N PRO A 46 -1.18 5.67 7.62
CA PRO A 46 -0.94 4.46 8.39
C PRO A 46 -1.14 3.22 7.50
N TYR A 47 -0.24 2.25 7.62
CA TYR A 47 -0.32 0.98 6.92
C TYR A 47 0.19 -0.18 7.78
N ARG A 48 -0.28 -1.39 7.47
CA ARG A 48 0.32 -2.64 7.97
C ARG A 48 1.17 -3.25 6.88
N GLU A 49 2.32 -3.78 7.26
CA GLU A 49 3.24 -4.43 6.33
C GLU A 49 3.23 -5.95 6.52
N LEU A 50 3.08 -6.69 5.41
CA LEU A 50 3.05 -8.15 5.37
C LEU A 50 4.18 -8.66 4.48
N LEU A 51 5.07 -9.48 5.04
CA LEU A 51 6.28 -9.95 4.36
C LEU A 51 6.05 -11.28 3.63
N ILE A 52 6.03 -11.25 2.30
CA ILE A 52 5.75 -12.44 1.48
C ILE A 52 6.85 -13.49 1.58
N ASP A 53 8.11 -13.06 1.76
CA ASP A 53 9.28 -13.93 1.86
C ASP A 53 9.40 -14.66 3.21
N ARG A 54 8.51 -14.35 4.15
CA ARG A 54 8.45 -14.99 5.49
C ARG A 54 7.15 -15.72 5.76
N ASN A 55 6.17 -15.65 4.84
CA ASN A 55 4.87 -16.26 5.01
C ASN A 55 4.32 -16.76 3.66
N LYS A 56 4.22 -18.07 3.52
CA LYS A 56 3.77 -18.74 2.29
C LYS A 56 2.33 -18.41 1.89
N THR A 57 1.47 -18.06 2.85
CA THR A 57 0.12 -17.58 2.56
C THR A 57 0.16 -16.24 1.82
N TYR A 58 1.05 -15.33 2.22
CA TYR A 58 1.15 -14.01 1.60
C TYR A 58 1.82 -14.09 0.23
N GLU A 59 2.83 -14.95 0.10
CA GLU A 59 3.45 -15.28 -1.19
C GLU A 59 2.42 -15.81 -2.20
N ALA A 60 1.61 -16.80 -1.80
CA ALA A 60 0.60 -17.40 -2.66
C ALA A 60 -0.46 -16.37 -3.11
N ARG A 61 -0.91 -15.50 -2.21
CA ARG A 61 -1.88 -14.43 -2.54
C ARG A 61 -1.35 -13.48 -3.61
N VAL A 62 -0.13 -12.97 -3.44
CA VAL A 62 0.47 -12.05 -4.41
C VAL A 62 0.67 -12.73 -5.77
N LEU A 63 1.09 -14.00 -5.76
CA LEU A 63 1.22 -14.80 -6.97
C LEU A 63 -0.13 -14.99 -7.68
N GLU A 64 -1.19 -15.30 -6.95
CA GLU A 64 -2.54 -15.46 -7.49
C GLU A 64 -3.07 -14.15 -8.09
N TRP A 65 -2.90 -13.03 -7.39
CA TRP A 65 -3.44 -11.75 -7.84
C TRP A 65 -2.70 -11.18 -9.04
N THR A 66 -1.39 -11.36 -9.09
CA THR A 66 -0.55 -10.65 -10.07
C THR A 66 0.03 -11.57 -11.14
N GLY A 67 0.04 -12.89 -10.93
CA GLY A 67 0.81 -13.84 -11.73
C GLY A 67 2.31 -13.82 -11.41
N PHE A 68 2.75 -12.96 -10.49
CA PHE A 68 4.15 -12.73 -10.13
C PHE A 68 4.32 -12.56 -8.61
N LEU A 69 5.55 -12.47 -8.14
CA LEU A 69 5.86 -12.07 -6.75
C LEU A 69 6.20 -10.57 -6.67
N SER A 70 5.46 -9.75 -7.42
CA SER A 70 5.70 -8.31 -7.57
C SER A 70 5.40 -7.55 -6.28
N VAL A 71 6.40 -6.80 -5.80
CA VAL A 71 6.32 -6.04 -4.55
C VAL A 71 6.89 -4.62 -4.72
N PRO A 72 6.25 -3.60 -4.11
CA PRO A 72 5.12 -3.70 -3.20
C PRO A 72 3.81 -3.98 -3.94
N THR A 73 2.95 -4.79 -3.35
CA THR A 73 1.53 -4.88 -3.74
C THR A 73 0.72 -4.27 -2.60
N LEU A 74 0.10 -3.12 -2.87
CA LEU A 74 -0.73 -2.39 -1.94
C LEU A 74 -2.18 -2.84 -2.08
N VAL A 75 -2.86 -2.99 -0.95
CA VAL A 75 -4.24 -3.46 -0.87
C VAL A 75 -5.02 -2.61 0.11
N ILE A 76 -6.24 -2.23 -0.25
CA ILE A 76 -7.21 -1.66 0.68
C ILE A 76 -8.00 -2.82 1.28
N ALA A 77 -7.91 -3.00 2.58
CA ALA A 77 -8.62 -4.04 3.32
C ALA A 77 -9.65 -3.42 4.26
N TRP A 78 -10.61 -4.24 4.70
CA TRP A 78 -11.34 -3.92 5.94
C TRP A 78 -10.36 -3.92 7.12
N ARG A 79 -10.62 -3.07 8.11
CA ARG A 79 -9.79 -2.96 9.31
C ARG A 79 -9.59 -4.33 9.98
N GLY A 80 -8.33 -4.68 10.27
CA GLY A 80 -7.96 -5.95 10.86
C GLY A 80 -7.90 -7.12 9.87
N GLN A 81 -8.33 -6.93 8.62
CA GLN A 81 -8.21 -7.93 7.56
C GLN A 81 -6.95 -7.70 6.72
N GLU A 82 -6.67 -8.64 5.83
CA GLU A 82 -5.45 -8.62 5.00
C GLU A 82 -5.75 -8.77 3.51
N LEU A 83 -7.00 -9.07 3.17
CA LEU A 83 -7.47 -9.25 1.81
C LEU A 83 -8.09 -7.96 1.30
N PRO A 84 -8.10 -7.73 -0.02
CA PRO A 84 -8.83 -6.62 -0.61
C PRO A 84 -10.30 -6.62 -0.16
N TYR A 85 -10.82 -5.45 0.23
CA TYR A 85 -12.21 -5.32 0.70
C TYR A 85 -13.24 -5.69 -0.39
N GLU A 86 -12.82 -5.59 -1.66
CA GLU A 86 -13.52 -6.08 -2.84
C GLU A 86 -12.50 -6.71 -3.80
N PRO A 87 -12.90 -7.66 -4.65
CA PRO A 87 -11.99 -8.25 -5.63
C PRO A 87 -11.35 -7.19 -6.54
N PRO A 88 -10.02 -7.21 -6.75
CA PRO A 88 -9.37 -6.29 -7.66
C PRO A 88 -9.78 -6.59 -9.10
N ALA A 89 -9.81 -5.56 -9.96
CA ALA A 89 -10.05 -5.73 -11.39
C ALA A 89 -9.05 -6.74 -11.98
N PRO A 90 -9.42 -7.56 -12.98
CA PRO A 90 -8.50 -8.52 -13.57
C PRO A 90 -7.32 -7.82 -14.25
N LEU A 91 -6.15 -8.46 -14.27
CA LEU A 91 -5.05 -8.02 -15.12
C LEU A 91 -5.36 -8.36 -16.58
N PRO A 92 -5.10 -7.45 -17.53
CA PRO A 92 -5.07 -7.80 -18.93
C PRO A 92 -4.03 -8.90 -19.17
N ARG A 93 -4.37 -9.84 -20.06
CA ARG A 93 -3.56 -11.03 -20.30
C ARG A 93 -2.18 -10.65 -20.84
N GLY A 94 -1.13 -11.08 -20.16
CA GLY A 94 0.27 -10.86 -20.57
C GLY A 94 0.83 -9.49 -20.21
N GLU A 95 0.07 -8.66 -19.51
CA GLU A 95 0.55 -7.36 -19.03
C GLU A 95 1.25 -7.46 -17.68
N SER A 96 2.17 -6.52 -17.45
CA SER A 96 2.80 -6.31 -16.15
C SER A 96 1.78 -5.71 -15.17
N PRO A 97 1.75 -6.14 -13.90
CA PRO A 97 0.86 -5.56 -12.89
C PRO A 97 1.25 -4.14 -12.47
N ARG A 98 2.41 -3.65 -12.92
CA ARG A 98 3.02 -2.40 -12.45
C ARG A 98 2.18 -1.17 -12.79
N GLY A 99 1.88 -0.37 -11.78
CA GLY A 99 1.22 0.94 -11.92
C GLY A 99 -0.26 0.88 -12.31
N ILE A 100 -0.81 -0.32 -12.52
CA ILE A 100 -2.21 -0.49 -12.90
C ILE A 100 -3.09 -0.38 -11.64
N ASP A 101 -3.92 0.66 -11.58
CA ASP A 101 -4.98 0.79 -10.60
C ASP A 101 -6.07 -0.25 -10.88
N ARG A 102 -6.16 -1.25 -9.99
CA ARG A 102 -7.13 -2.35 -10.08
C ARG A 102 -8.25 -2.19 -9.06
N GLY A 103 -8.56 -0.95 -8.65
CA GLY A 103 -9.53 -0.66 -7.60
C GLY A 103 -8.90 -0.83 -6.22
N SER A 104 -9.22 -1.90 -5.52
CA SER A 104 -8.72 -2.20 -4.17
C SER A 104 -7.24 -2.60 -4.11
N MET A 105 -6.52 -2.59 -5.25
CA MET A 105 -5.13 -3.05 -5.36
C MET A 105 -4.31 -2.18 -6.32
N LEU A 106 -3.05 -1.97 -5.96
CA LEU A 106 -2.04 -1.30 -6.78
C LEU A 106 -0.69 -1.98 -6.59
N THR A 107 0.03 -2.29 -7.67
CA THR A 107 1.30 -3.04 -7.61
C THR A 107 2.45 -2.23 -8.22
N GLU A 108 3.60 -2.19 -7.55
CA GLU A 108 4.87 -1.59 -8.02
C GLU A 108 4.77 -0.16 -8.59
N ALA A 109 3.78 0.61 -8.13
CA ALA A 109 3.49 1.94 -8.65
C ALA A 109 4.63 2.95 -8.46
N THR A 110 4.67 3.93 -9.36
CA THR A 110 5.46 5.16 -9.15
C THR A 110 4.89 5.97 -7.99
N GLU A 111 5.63 7.00 -7.57
CA GLU A 111 5.16 7.93 -6.56
C GLU A 111 3.87 8.65 -7.00
N GLU A 112 3.82 9.12 -8.25
CA GLU A 112 2.66 9.82 -8.79
C GLU A 112 1.41 8.93 -8.83
N GLU A 113 1.56 7.69 -9.30
CA GLU A 113 0.50 6.68 -9.36
C GLU A 113 -0.02 6.33 -7.96
N LEU A 114 0.89 6.11 -7.00
CA LEU A 114 0.52 5.84 -5.60
C LEU A 114 -0.24 7.02 -4.98
N LEU A 115 0.24 8.25 -5.16
CA LEU A 115 -0.43 9.44 -4.63
C LEU A 115 -1.82 9.64 -5.23
N ALA A 116 -1.97 9.42 -6.55
CA ALA A 116 -3.26 9.50 -7.22
C ALA A 116 -4.25 8.46 -6.68
N TRP A 117 -3.79 7.21 -6.53
CA TRP A 117 -4.59 6.12 -6.00
C TRP A 117 -5.00 6.35 -4.54
N LEU A 118 -4.07 6.80 -3.69
CA LEU A 118 -4.38 7.13 -2.29
C LEU A 118 -5.44 8.24 -2.18
N ARG A 119 -5.36 9.29 -3.01
CA ARG A 119 -6.40 10.36 -3.05
C ARG A 119 -7.75 9.82 -3.52
N LYS A 120 -7.76 9.03 -4.61
CA LYS A 120 -8.98 8.40 -5.14
C LYS A 120 -9.72 7.60 -4.07
N HIS A 121 -8.98 6.89 -3.22
CA HIS A 121 -9.54 6.06 -2.16
C HIS A 121 -9.70 6.78 -0.81
N GLY A 122 -9.46 8.10 -0.78
CA GLY A 122 -9.69 8.93 0.39
C GLY A 122 -8.68 8.73 1.52
N PHE A 123 -7.49 8.16 1.23
CA PHE A 123 -6.35 8.10 2.15
C PHE A 123 -5.56 9.41 2.20
N LEU A 124 -5.79 10.31 1.25
CA LEU A 124 -5.20 11.65 1.16
C LEU A 124 -6.28 12.64 0.73
N THR A 125 -6.12 13.90 1.16
CA THR A 125 -6.95 15.04 0.74
C THR A 125 -6.28 15.84 -0.36
#